data_AF-A0A176S4D6-F1
#
_entry.id   AF-A0A176S4D6-F1
#
_cell.length_a   1.000
_cell.length_b   1.000
_cell.length_c   1.000
_cell.angle_alpha   90.00
_cell.angle_beta   90.00
_cell.angle_gamma   90.00
#
_symmetry.space_group_name_H-M   'P 1'
#
loop_
_entity.id
_entity.type
_entity.pdbx_description
1 polymer ?
#
loop_
_entity_poly.entity_id
_entity_poly.type
_entity_poly.pdbx_seq_one_letter_code
_entity_poly.pdbx_strand_id
1 'polypeptide(L)'
;GLATPICFQQIDNCQPYFLGLLGEYYGSTILPDQRKTSCADYPWIDSGSSAKTGFFHAIRQYLFGREKQQQNYLDRSITELEMTYALFKVGQNHTEEQRQALAEKALFYFRSPNYADTLPENERQPYIETDAAKRAKQQKLKERLRAHGCQITEYQQPNDLKALVLEPLWAKISEEFPDTPTPQERADFEHEAFAASRQRVYIKRQTDFDRLSQHAQSDDAPLIIVSESGSGKTALLANWAAEYRENHADELVFWHFCGSSPESTDPMGLIRRIMLNLKSHFKMTEEIPGTASAMIAEFGLWLTKAPGRVILIIDGFNPLEETPITRGWLHYIPTKTRLFLSIISANDERLSADWQRHKLPLLTEKSARENLVTEYLKQYGKTLAAKPMQTLLAHP
;
A
#
# COMPACT_ATOMS: atom_id res chain seq x y z
N GLY A 1 4.59 -21.10 -13.82
CA GLY A 1 4.11 -21.62 -12.54
C GLY A 1 4.19 -20.57 -11.45
N LEU A 2 3.28 -19.59 -11.44
CA LEU A 2 3.14 -18.59 -10.37
C LEU A 2 1.70 -17.99 -10.31
N ALA A 3 0.69 -18.68 -10.84
CA ALA A 3 -0.63 -18.07 -11.06
C ALA A 3 -1.23 -17.50 -9.76
N THR A 4 -1.27 -18.30 -8.68
CA THR A 4 -1.90 -17.89 -7.43
C THR A 4 -1.17 -16.74 -6.72
N PRO A 5 0.17 -16.77 -6.50
CA PRO A 5 0.85 -15.64 -5.86
C PRO A 5 0.76 -14.33 -6.65
N ILE A 6 0.81 -14.41 -7.99
CA ILE A 6 0.67 -13.22 -8.85
C ILE A 6 -0.74 -12.66 -8.73
N CYS A 7 -1.78 -13.51 -8.80
CA CYS A 7 -3.16 -13.06 -8.68
C CYS A 7 -3.41 -12.35 -7.34
N PHE A 8 -2.91 -12.90 -6.23
CA PHE A 8 -3.10 -12.29 -4.91
C PHE A 8 -2.34 -10.97 -4.77
N GLN A 9 -1.11 -10.90 -5.30
CA GLN A 9 -0.38 -9.63 -5.35
C GLN A 9 -1.11 -8.57 -6.18
N GLN A 10 -1.72 -8.95 -7.30
CA GLN A 10 -2.54 -8.01 -8.09
C GLN A 10 -3.80 -7.59 -7.33
N ILE A 11 -4.42 -8.49 -6.58
CA ILE A 11 -5.53 -8.13 -5.70
C ILE A 11 -5.05 -7.06 -4.71
N ASP A 12 -3.94 -7.27 -4.02
CA ASP A 12 -3.40 -6.30 -3.05
C ASP A 12 -3.09 -4.93 -3.71
N ASN A 13 -2.59 -4.94 -4.95
CA ASN A 13 -2.34 -3.70 -5.70
C ASN A 13 -3.61 -2.96 -6.14
N CYS A 14 -4.74 -3.67 -6.27
CA CYS A 14 -6.02 -3.13 -6.72
C CYS A 14 -7.01 -2.85 -5.58
N GLN A 15 -6.68 -3.28 -4.35
CA GLN A 15 -7.47 -2.97 -3.17
C GLN A 15 -7.67 -1.45 -3.05
N PRO A 16 -8.85 -1.01 -2.57
CA PRO A 16 -9.93 -1.83 -2.02
C PRO A 16 -10.96 -2.32 -3.05
N TYR A 17 -10.74 -2.09 -4.34
CA TYR A 17 -11.70 -2.46 -5.39
C TYR A 17 -11.51 -3.90 -5.86
N PHE A 18 -12.62 -4.61 -6.10
CA PHE A 18 -12.59 -5.95 -6.65
C PHE A 18 -13.73 -6.17 -7.64
N LEU A 19 -13.41 -6.77 -8.79
CA LEU A 19 -14.38 -7.14 -9.82
C LEU A 19 -14.44 -8.67 -9.93
N GLY A 20 -15.57 -9.27 -9.53
CA GLY A 20 -15.76 -10.72 -9.60
C GLY A 20 -16.71 -11.12 -10.72
N LEU A 21 -16.24 -11.91 -11.68
CA LEU A 21 -17.08 -12.46 -12.76
C LEU A 21 -17.29 -13.95 -12.54
N LEU A 22 -18.55 -14.40 -12.40
CA LEU A 22 -18.88 -15.81 -12.21
C LEU A 22 -19.89 -16.30 -13.24
N GLY A 23 -19.67 -17.50 -13.77
CA GLY A 23 -20.64 -18.24 -14.58
C GLY A 23 -21.00 -19.57 -13.92
N GLU A 24 -21.24 -20.61 -14.72
CA GLU A 24 -21.48 -21.98 -14.20
C GLU A 24 -20.22 -22.83 -14.13
N TYR A 25 -19.16 -22.44 -14.83
CA TYR A 25 -17.84 -23.09 -14.72
C TYR A 25 -17.16 -22.70 -13.40
N TYR A 26 -16.75 -23.69 -12.59
CA TYR A 26 -16.15 -23.46 -11.27
C TYR A 26 -14.67 -23.04 -11.35
N GLY A 27 -13.95 -23.52 -12.37
CA GLY A 27 -12.53 -23.24 -12.56
C GLY A 27 -11.59 -24.42 -12.27
N SER A 28 -10.30 -24.15 -12.48
CA SER A 28 -9.21 -25.07 -12.18
C SER A 28 -8.69 -24.88 -10.76
N THR A 29 -8.29 -25.99 -10.12
CA THR A 29 -7.62 -25.99 -8.81
C THR A 29 -6.12 -25.79 -8.98
N ILE A 30 -5.42 -25.51 -7.88
CA ILE A 30 -3.95 -25.40 -7.88
C ILE A 30 -3.32 -26.72 -8.34
N LEU A 31 -2.48 -26.63 -9.37
CA LEU A 31 -1.73 -27.78 -9.90
C LEU A 31 -0.72 -28.32 -8.87
N PRO A 32 -0.47 -29.63 -8.80
CA PRO A 32 0.40 -30.24 -7.79
C PRO A 32 1.79 -29.60 -7.67
N ASP A 33 2.41 -29.23 -8.79
CA ASP A 33 3.71 -28.58 -8.88
C ASP A 33 3.72 -27.14 -8.31
N GLN A 34 2.56 -26.48 -8.26
CA GLN A 34 2.40 -25.11 -7.74
C GLN A 34 2.04 -25.04 -6.25
N ARG A 35 1.64 -26.16 -5.65
CA ARG A 35 1.16 -26.19 -4.25
C ARG A 35 2.23 -25.74 -3.27
N LYS A 36 3.47 -26.23 -3.43
CA LYS A 36 4.57 -25.93 -2.50
C LYS A 36 4.82 -24.42 -2.41
N THR A 37 4.94 -23.74 -3.55
CA THR A 37 5.17 -22.29 -3.61
C THR A 37 3.97 -21.52 -3.07
N SER A 38 2.76 -21.86 -3.52
CA SER A 38 1.53 -21.16 -3.08
C SER A 38 1.30 -21.28 -1.58
N CYS A 39 1.58 -22.45 -0.98
CA CYS A 39 1.45 -22.66 0.46
C CYS A 39 2.59 -22.04 1.27
N ALA A 40 3.77 -21.84 0.68
CA ALA A 40 4.87 -21.14 1.33
C ALA A 40 4.56 -19.64 1.45
N ASP A 41 4.06 -19.03 0.37
CA ASP A 41 3.70 -17.61 0.34
C ASP A 41 2.37 -17.35 1.07
N TYR A 42 1.41 -18.27 0.98
CA TYR A 42 0.08 -18.16 1.57
C TYR A 42 -0.30 -19.43 2.36
N PRO A 43 0.15 -19.56 3.61
CA PRO A 43 -0.03 -20.77 4.41
C PRO A 43 -1.49 -21.16 4.70
N TRP A 44 -2.41 -20.19 4.65
CA TRP A 44 -3.83 -20.43 4.91
C TRP A 44 -4.51 -21.35 3.88
N ILE A 45 -3.94 -21.50 2.68
CA ILE A 45 -4.46 -22.35 1.62
C ILE A 45 -4.46 -23.84 2.04
N ASP A 46 -3.41 -24.29 2.71
CA ASP A 46 -3.29 -25.65 3.26
C ASP A 46 -3.42 -25.62 4.79
N SER A 47 -4.65 -25.47 5.28
CA SER A 47 -4.94 -25.64 6.71
C SER A 47 -5.11 -27.12 7.12
N GLY A 48 -4.98 -28.06 6.18
CA GLY A 48 -5.34 -29.47 6.33
C GLY A 48 -4.20 -30.44 6.61
N SER A 49 -2.94 -30.10 6.36
CA SER A 49 -1.84 -31.03 6.62
C SER A 49 -1.35 -30.97 8.07
N SER A 50 -1.36 -32.13 8.72
CA SER A 50 -0.85 -32.39 10.05
C SER A 50 0.69 -32.33 10.11
N ALA A 51 1.29 -31.19 9.80
CA ALA A 51 2.72 -30.97 10.04
C ALA A 51 2.93 -30.69 11.54
N LYS A 52 3.23 -31.76 12.29
CA LYS A 52 3.72 -31.72 13.66
C LYS A 52 5.12 -31.09 13.70
N THR A 53 5.23 -29.77 13.75
CA THR A 53 6.47 -29.09 14.18
C THR A 53 6.17 -27.70 14.73
N GLY A 54 6.72 -27.41 15.91
CA GLY A 54 6.20 -26.43 16.88
C GLY A 54 6.34 -24.95 16.53
N PHE A 55 6.75 -24.58 15.32
CA PHE A 55 6.84 -23.18 14.90
C PHE A 55 5.58 -22.71 14.15
N PHE A 56 5.06 -23.53 13.22
CA PHE A 56 3.85 -23.19 12.44
C PHE A 56 2.56 -23.29 13.26
N HIS A 57 2.54 -24.11 14.32
CA HIS A 57 1.38 -24.21 15.22
C HIS A 57 1.16 -22.93 16.05
N ALA A 58 2.24 -22.25 16.46
CA ALA A 58 2.17 -21.04 17.26
C ALA A 58 1.69 -19.84 16.43
N ILE A 59 2.22 -19.69 15.20
CA ILE A 59 1.74 -18.67 14.24
C ILE A 59 0.27 -18.92 13.88
N ARG A 60 -0.12 -20.20 13.75
CA ARG A 60 -1.51 -20.60 13.47
C ARG A 60 -2.49 -20.21 14.60
N GLN A 61 -2.06 -20.25 15.86
CA GLN A 61 -2.89 -19.76 16.98
C GLN A 61 -2.93 -18.23 17.06
N TYR A 62 -1.84 -17.57 16.68
CA TYR A 62 -1.71 -16.11 16.78
C TYR A 62 -2.47 -15.36 15.67
N LEU A 63 -2.48 -15.88 14.44
CA LEU A 63 -3.13 -15.24 13.29
C LEU A 63 -4.60 -15.61 13.07
N PHE A 64 -5.05 -16.79 13.51
CA PHE A 64 -6.36 -17.34 13.11
C PHE A 64 -7.38 -17.51 14.24
N GLY A 65 -7.04 -17.10 15.48
CA GLY A 65 -7.95 -17.25 16.62
C GLY A 65 -8.30 -18.72 16.94
N ARG A 66 -9.03 -18.94 18.04
CA ARG A 66 -9.38 -20.28 18.56
C ARG A 66 -10.59 -20.95 17.88
N GLU A 67 -10.95 -20.57 16.65
CA GLU A 67 -12.13 -21.17 15.99
C GLU A 67 -11.79 -22.35 15.07
N LYS A 68 -12.51 -23.45 15.33
CA LYS A 68 -12.35 -24.79 14.76
C LYS A 68 -12.84 -24.89 13.29
N GLN A 69 -12.19 -24.23 12.34
CA GLN A 69 -12.42 -24.57 10.92
C GLN A 69 -11.12 -25.02 10.26
N GLN A 70 -10.89 -26.35 10.29
CA GLN A 70 -10.00 -27.03 9.33
C GLN A 70 -10.65 -26.98 7.95
N GLN A 71 -10.59 -25.84 7.28
CA GLN A 71 -11.04 -25.71 5.89
C GLN A 71 -9.82 -25.82 4.99
N ASN A 72 -9.60 -27.01 4.41
CA ASN A 72 -8.60 -27.18 3.37
C ASN A 72 -9.08 -26.47 2.10
N TYR A 73 -8.29 -25.55 1.56
CA TYR A 73 -8.65 -24.80 0.34
C TYR A 73 -7.91 -25.31 -0.90
N LEU A 74 -7.05 -26.34 -0.79
CA LEU A 74 -6.32 -26.92 -1.92
C LEU A 74 -7.22 -27.51 -3.01
N ASP A 75 -8.47 -27.82 -2.67
CA ASP A 75 -9.47 -28.36 -3.58
C ASP A 75 -10.40 -27.28 -4.17
N ARG A 76 -10.12 -25.99 -3.88
CA ARG A 76 -10.85 -24.84 -4.43
C ARG A 76 -10.26 -24.38 -5.74
N SER A 77 -11.10 -23.78 -6.57
CA SER A 77 -10.63 -23.15 -7.80
C SER A 77 -9.82 -21.89 -7.50
N ILE A 78 -8.92 -21.52 -8.40
CA ILE A 78 -8.15 -20.28 -8.29
C ILE A 78 -9.09 -19.07 -8.16
N THR A 79 -10.20 -19.05 -8.90
CA THR A 79 -11.23 -18.00 -8.80
C THR A 79 -11.87 -17.91 -7.42
N GLU A 80 -12.23 -19.05 -6.81
CA GLU A 80 -12.74 -19.03 -5.44
C GLU A 80 -11.68 -18.50 -4.47
N LEU A 81 -10.41 -18.90 -4.65
CA LEU A 81 -9.31 -18.44 -3.82
C LEU A 81 -9.08 -16.93 -3.94
N GLU A 82 -9.13 -16.36 -5.15
CA GLU A 82 -9.02 -14.92 -5.41
C GLU A 82 -10.13 -14.13 -4.69
N MET A 83 -11.38 -14.56 -4.84
CA MET A 83 -12.52 -13.93 -4.16
C MET A 83 -12.45 -14.10 -2.64
N THR A 84 -11.94 -15.25 -2.18
CA THR A 84 -11.71 -15.53 -0.76
C THR A 84 -10.67 -14.56 -0.19
N TYR A 85 -9.56 -14.40 -0.91
CA TYR A 85 -8.47 -13.51 -0.52
C TYR A 85 -8.91 -12.04 -0.54
N ALA A 86 -9.61 -11.60 -1.58
CA ALA A 86 -10.01 -10.21 -1.76
C ALA A 86 -11.03 -9.72 -0.71
N LEU A 87 -12.00 -10.57 -0.34
CA LEU A 87 -13.12 -10.16 0.52
C LEU A 87 -13.01 -10.62 1.95
N PHE A 88 -12.51 -11.85 2.16
CA PHE A 88 -12.61 -12.51 3.47
C PHE A 88 -11.27 -12.53 4.22
N LYS A 89 -10.20 -11.96 3.61
CA LYS A 89 -8.80 -11.87 4.10
C LYS A 89 -8.47 -12.90 5.18
N VAL A 90 -8.48 -14.17 4.77
CA VAL A 90 -8.31 -15.32 5.66
C VAL A 90 -6.99 -15.20 6.43
N GLY A 91 -7.07 -15.02 7.75
CA GLY A 91 -5.90 -14.87 8.64
C GLY A 91 -5.53 -13.45 9.03
N GLN A 92 -6.36 -12.45 8.71
CA GLN A 92 -6.27 -11.10 9.27
C GLN A 92 -7.46 -10.84 10.21
N ASN A 93 -7.22 -10.17 11.33
CA ASN A 93 -8.28 -9.72 12.25
C ASN A 93 -8.93 -8.46 11.67
N HIS A 94 -9.93 -8.62 10.81
CA HIS A 94 -10.74 -7.50 10.34
C HIS A 94 -11.96 -7.29 11.23
N THR A 95 -12.27 -6.03 11.53
CA THR A 95 -13.54 -5.68 12.17
C THR A 95 -14.71 -5.91 11.21
N GLU A 96 -15.93 -5.96 11.74
CA GLU A 96 -17.13 -6.06 10.88
C GLU A 96 -17.23 -4.87 9.91
N GLU A 97 -16.87 -3.67 10.36
CA GLU A 97 -16.87 -2.50 9.48
C GLU A 97 -15.87 -2.62 8.33
N GLN A 98 -14.67 -3.16 8.59
CA GLN A 98 -13.66 -3.36 7.55
C GLN A 98 -14.11 -4.40 6.51
N ARG A 99 -14.76 -5.48 6.95
CA ARG A 99 -15.32 -6.49 6.04
C ARG A 99 -16.44 -5.91 5.18
N GLN A 100 -17.33 -5.14 5.80
CA GLN A 100 -18.42 -4.48 5.10
C GLN A 100 -17.90 -3.47 4.07
N ALA A 101 -16.87 -2.67 4.41
CA ALA A 101 -16.25 -1.73 3.48
C ALA A 101 -15.64 -2.41 2.25
N LEU A 102 -15.03 -3.59 2.42
CA LEU A 102 -14.52 -4.40 1.29
C LEU A 102 -15.66 -4.91 0.41
N ALA A 103 -16.74 -5.42 1.02
CA ALA A 103 -17.91 -5.89 0.29
C ALA A 103 -18.59 -4.77 -0.49
N GLU A 104 -18.65 -3.56 0.07
CA GLU A 104 -19.20 -2.37 -0.57
C GLU A 104 -18.38 -1.92 -1.77
N LYS A 105 -17.05 -2.09 -1.75
CA LYS A 105 -16.19 -1.73 -2.88
C LYS A 105 -16.00 -2.84 -3.92
N ALA A 106 -16.60 -4.01 -3.69
CA ALA A 106 -16.57 -5.13 -4.61
C ALA A 106 -17.85 -5.24 -5.45
N LEU A 107 -17.67 -5.45 -6.75
CA LEU A 107 -18.76 -5.63 -7.71
C LEU A 107 -18.71 -7.03 -8.30
N PHE A 108 -19.82 -7.75 -8.22
CA PHE A 108 -19.93 -9.11 -8.75
C PHE A 108 -20.93 -9.18 -9.88
N TYR A 109 -20.58 -9.95 -10.91
CA TYR A 109 -21.42 -10.14 -12.08
C TYR A 109 -21.60 -11.62 -12.37
N PHE A 110 -22.85 -12.08 -12.30
CA PHE A 110 -23.19 -13.48 -12.51
C PHE A 110 -23.80 -13.66 -13.90
N ARG A 111 -23.12 -14.43 -14.74
CA ARG A 111 -23.64 -14.79 -16.06
C ARG A 111 -24.80 -15.75 -15.88
N SER A 112 -25.86 -15.50 -16.64
CA SER A 112 -27.02 -16.37 -16.75
C SER A 112 -26.60 -17.80 -17.12
N PRO A 113 -27.15 -18.83 -16.43
CA PRO A 113 -26.85 -20.22 -16.75
C PRO A 113 -27.30 -20.59 -18.18
N ASN A 114 -28.32 -19.92 -18.69
CA ASN A 114 -28.89 -20.15 -20.02
C ASN A 114 -27.99 -19.67 -21.16
N TYR A 115 -26.90 -18.92 -20.86
CA TYR A 115 -25.98 -18.44 -21.89
C TYR A 115 -25.38 -19.59 -22.72
N ALA A 116 -25.00 -20.68 -22.06
CA ALA A 116 -24.44 -21.84 -22.74
C ALA A 116 -25.42 -22.46 -23.75
N ASP A 117 -26.72 -22.40 -23.50
CA ASP A 117 -27.74 -22.92 -24.41
C ASP A 117 -27.89 -22.08 -25.69
N THR A 118 -27.46 -20.81 -25.65
CA THR A 118 -27.43 -19.92 -26.82
C THR A 118 -26.26 -20.18 -27.77
N LEU A 119 -25.28 -20.99 -27.33
CA LEU A 119 -24.08 -21.30 -28.11
C LEU A 119 -24.22 -22.61 -28.90
N PRO A 120 -23.49 -22.74 -30.03
CA PRO A 120 -23.24 -24.03 -30.68
C PRO A 120 -22.69 -25.06 -29.70
N GLU A 121 -23.06 -26.33 -29.84
CA GLU A 121 -22.72 -27.40 -28.88
C GLU A 121 -21.21 -27.54 -28.63
N ASN A 122 -20.40 -27.39 -29.69
CA ASN A 122 -18.94 -27.44 -29.64
C ASN A 122 -18.30 -26.27 -28.88
N GLU A 123 -19.05 -25.22 -28.56
CA GLU A 123 -18.56 -24.02 -27.86
C GLU A 123 -19.08 -23.92 -26.40
N ARG A 124 -19.93 -24.85 -25.96
CA ARG A 124 -20.54 -24.79 -24.61
C ARG A 124 -19.59 -25.17 -23.49
N GLN A 125 -18.63 -26.05 -23.78
CA GLN A 125 -17.77 -26.70 -22.79
C GLN A 125 -17.05 -25.73 -21.82
N PRO A 126 -16.55 -24.55 -22.23
CA PRO A 126 -15.92 -23.60 -21.30
C PRO A 126 -16.90 -22.92 -20.32
N TYR A 127 -18.21 -23.00 -20.58
CA TYR A 127 -19.23 -22.25 -19.84
C TYR A 127 -20.06 -23.12 -18.90
N ILE A 128 -19.92 -24.45 -19.00
CA ILE A 128 -20.63 -25.44 -18.20
C ILE A 128 -19.65 -26.21 -17.31
N GLU A 129 -20.09 -26.60 -16.12
CA GLU A 129 -19.34 -27.51 -15.26
C GLU A 129 -20.02 -28.88 -15.26
N THR A 130 -19.31 -29.91 -15.74
CA THR A 130 -19.83 -31.26 -15.87
C THR A 130 -19.68 -32.06 -14.58
N ASP A 131 -18.68 -31.73 -13.76
CA ASP A 131 -18.44 -32.35 -12.46
C ASP A 131 -19.45 -31.87 -11.41
N ALA A 132 -20.22 -32.80 -10.83
CA ALA A 132 -21.26 -32.49 -9.87
C ALA A 132 -20.72 -31.88 -8.56
N ALA A 133 -19.53 -32.28 -8.11
CA ALA A 133 -18.92 -31.73 -6.90
C ALA A 133 -18.43 -30.30 -7.14
N LYS A 134 -17.85 -30.00 -8.32
CA LYS A 134 -17.48 -28.63 -8.70
C LYS A 134 -18.69 -27.73 -8.89
N ARG A 135 -19.77 -28.22 -9.51
CA ARG A 135 -21.05 -27.47 -9.58
C ARG A 135 -21.55 -27.08 -8.19
N ALA A 136 -21.54 -28.02 -7.24
CA ALA A 136 -21.95 -27.73 -5.86
C ALA A 136 -21.04 -26.68 -5.18
N LYS A 137 -19.73 -26.69 -5.47
CA LYS A 137 -18.81 -25.65 -4.97
C LYS A 137 -19.09 -24.28 -5.58
N GLN A 138 -19.36 -24.20 -6.89
CA GLN A 138 -19.72 -22.96 -7.56
C GLN A 138 -20.99 -22.34 -6.97
N GLN A 139 -22.02 -23.15 -6.72
CA GLN A 139 -23.26 -22.66 -6.10
C GLN A 139 -23.02 -22.17 -4.67
N LYS A 140 -22.24 -22.92 -3.86
CA LYS A 140 -21.84 -22.49 -2.51
C LYS A 140 -21.05 -21.17 -2.51
N LEU A 141 -20.19 -20.94 -3.50
CA LEU A 141 -19.46 -19.68 -3.64
C LEU A 141 -20.44 -18.52 -3.92
N LYS A 142 -21.35 -18.69 -4.88
CA LYS A 142 -22.38 -17.68 -5.19
C LYS A 142 -23.26 -17.37 -3.97
N GLU A 143 -23.69 -18.39 -3.23
CA GLU A 143 -24.45 -18.23 -1.99
C GLU A 143 -23.64 -17.48 -0.92
N ARG A 144 -22.36 -17.81 -0.75
CA ARG A 144 -21.48 -17.14 0.22
C ARG A 144 -21.31 -15.66 -0.09
N LEU A 145 -21.13 -15.30 -1.37
CA LEU A 145 -21.03 -13.90 -1.79
C LEU A 145 -22.33 -13.12 -1.53
N ARG A 146 -23.49 -13.73 -1.81
CA ARG A 146 -24.80 -13.13 -1.48
C ARG A 146 -24.97 -12.92 0.03
N ALA A 147 -24.63 -13.93 0.83
CA ALA A 147 -24.73 -13.87 2.28
C ALA A 147 -23.76 -12.83 2.91
N HIS A 148 -22.66 -12.53 2.22
CA HIS A 148 -21.69 -11.53 2.63
C HIS A 148 -22.07 -10.08 2.24
N GLY A 149 -23.25 -9.87 1.65
CA GLY A 149 -23.74 -8.54 1.30
C GLY A 149 -23.09 -7.92 0.05
N CYS A 150 -22.39 -8.71 -0.76
CA CYS A 150 -21.76 -8.20 -1.98
C CYS A 150 -22.79 -7.73 -3.01
N GLN A 151 -22.51 -6.64 -3.71
CA GLN A 151 -23.33 -6.16 -4.82
C GLN A 151 -23.21 -7.11 -6.02
N ILE A 152 -24.30 -7.82 -6.33
CA ILE A 152 -24.36 -8.82 -7.40
C ILE A 152 -25.33 -8.38 -8.49
N THR A 153 -24.85 -8.31 -9.72
CA THR A 153 -25.62 -8.01 -10.92
C THR A 153 -25.65 -9.23 -11.84
N GLU A 154 -26.84 -9.67 -12.24
CA GLU A 154 -26.96 -10.77 -13.22
C GLU A 154 -26.99 -10.23 -14.65
N TYR A 155 -26.40 -10.97 -15.60
CA TYR A 155 -26.35 -10.57 -17.00
C TYR A 155 -26.53 -11.76 -17.93
N GLN A 156 -27.09 -11.55 -19.13
CA GLN A 156 -27.47 -12.65 -20.02
C GLN A 156 -26.33 -13.03 -20.97
N GLN A 157 -25.70 -12.04 -21.59
CA GLN A 157 -24.68 -12.21 -22.62
C GLN A 157 -23.41 -11.43 -22.26
N PRO A 158 -22.20 -11.92 -22.58
CA PRO A 158 -20.95 -11.21 -22.28
C PRO A 158 -20.90 -9.75 -22.76
N ASN A 159 -21.59 -9.42 -23.85
CA ASN A 159 -21.67 -8.06 -24.38
C ASN A 159 -22.40 -7.08 -23.45
N ASP A 160 -23.33 -7.58 -22.63
CA ASP A 160 -24.08 -6.76 -21.66
C ASP A 160 -23.14 -6.20 -20.57
N LEU A 161 -22.09 -6.96 -20.26
CA LEU A 161 -21.21 -6.70 -19.12
C LEU A 161 -20.51 -5.34 -19.21
N LYS A 162 -20.19 -4.86 -20.42
CA LYS A 162 -19.49 -3.57 -20.61
C LYS A 162 -20.26 -2.42 -19.97
N ALA A 163 -21.55 -2.31 -20.26
CA ALA A 163 -22.39 -1.23 -19.72
C ALA A 163 -22.70 -1.45 -18.24
N LEU A 164 -22.89 -2.71 -17.84
CA LEU A 164 -23.21 -3.07 -16.45
C LEU A 164 -22.05 -2.82 -15.48
N VAL A 165 -20.80 -2.94 -15.95
CA VAL A 165 -19.60 -2.69 -15.11
C VAL A 165 -19.22 -1.22 -15.07
N LEU A 166 -19.33 -0.51 -16.20
CA LEU A 166 -18.78 0.84 -16.33
C LEU A 166 -19.41 1.81 -15.34
N GLU A 167 -20.74 1.94 -15.34
CA GLU A 167 -21.43 2.94 -14.52
C GLU A 167 -21.23 2.71 -13.01
N PRO A 168 -21.42 1.50 -12.45
CA PRO A 168 -21.23 1.29 -11.01
C PRO A 168 -19.78 1.42 -10.57
N LEU A 169 -18.82 0.97 -11.40
CA LEU A 169 -17.40 1.11 -11.08
C LEU A 169 -16.99 2.59 -11.11
N TRP A 170 -17.42 3.32 -12.14
CA TRP A 170 -17.15 4.75 -12.26
C TRP A 170 -17.75 5.54 -11.11
N ALA A 171 -19.00 5.25 -10.73
CA ALA A 171 -19.65 5.89 -9.59
C ALA A 171 -18.86 5.72 -8.28
N LYS A 172 -18.35 4.52 -8.00
CA LYS A 172 -17.53 4.27 -6.80
C LYS A 172 -16.18 5.01 -6.87
N ILE A 173 -15.54 5.02 -8.03
CA ILE A 173 -14.30 5.78 -8.24
C ILE A 173 -14.55 7.28 -8.05
N SER A 174 -15.61 7.84 -8.63
CA SER A 174 -15.96 9.26 -8.51
C SER A 174 -16.36 9.67 -7.09
N GLU A 175 -16.93 8.75 -6.30
CA GLU A 175 -17.21 8.97 -4.89
C GLU A 175 -15.93 9.10 -4.07
N GLU A 176 -14.92 8.26 -4.35
CA GLU A 176 -13.62 8.29 -3.65
C GLU A 176 -12.66 9.36 -4.21
N PHE A 177 -12.79 9.69 -5.50
CA PHE A 177 -11.94 10.62 -6.24
C PHE A 177 -12.81 11.61 -7.04
N PRO A 178 -13.34 12.66 -6.39
CA PRO A 178 -14.22 13.62 -7.03
C PRO A 178 -13.52 14.37 -8.19
N ASP A 179 -14.26 14.74 -9.23
CA ASP A 179 -13.73 15.29 -10.50
C ASP A 179 -12.91 16.59 -10.35
N THR A 180 -13.13 17.32 -9.26
CA THR A 180 -12.36 18.53 -8.94
C THR A 180 -11.76 18.42 -7.54
N PRO A 181 -10.60 17.75 -7.40
CA PRO A 181 -9.87 17.78 -6.14
C PRO A 181 -9.43 19.21 -5.86
N THR A 182 -9.54 19.61 -4.60
CA THR A 182 -8.98 20.87 -4.10
C THR A 182 -7.46 20.92 -4.35
N PRO A 183 -6.83 22.10 -4.40
CA PRO A 183 -5.37 22.19 -4.55
C PRO A 183 -4.61 21.38 -3.49
N GLN A 184 -5.17 21.25 -2.28
CA GLN A 184 -4.59 20.47 -1.21
C GLN A 184 -4.64 18.97 -1.49
N GLU A 185 -5.81 18.44 -1.87
CA GLU A 185 -5.98 17.02 -2.20
C GLU A 185 -5.10 16.61 -3.37
N ARG A 186 -4.93 17.48 -4.38
CA ARG A 186 -4.00 17.25 -5.50
C ARG A 186 -2.57 17.10 -5.01
N ALA A 187 -2.10 18.04 -4.20
CA ALA A 187 -0.74 17.99 -3.67
C ALA A 187 -0.55 16.75 -2.79
N ASP A 188 -1.49 16.45 -1.90
CA ASP A 188 -1.42 15.25 -1.06
C ASP A 188 -1.38 13.97 -1.91
N PHE A 189 -2.20 13.88 -2.95
CA PHE A 189 -2.16 12.76 -3.90
C PHE A 189 -0.81 12.63 -4.62
N GLU A 190 -0.21 13.73 -5.07
CA GLU A 190 1.12 13.71 -5.71
C GLU A 190 2.20 13.16 -4.78
N HIS A 191 2.19 13.58 -3.50
CA HIS A 191 3.16 13.08 -2.53
C HIS A 191 2.91 11.63 -2.13
N GLU A 192 1.64 11.21 -1.99
CA GLU A 192 1.26 9.82 -1.74
C GLU A 192 1.67 8.91 -2.91
N ALA A 193 1.40 9.31 -4.15
CA ALA A 193 1.84 8.58 -5.34
C ALA A 193 3.38 8.51 -5.43
N PHE A 194 4.07 9.60 -5.08
CA PHE A 194 5.52 9.62 -5.02
C PHE A 194 6.04 8.63 -3.99
N ALA A 195 5.51 8.62 -2.76
CA ALA A 195 5.87 7.66 -1.71
C ALA A 195 5.61 6.21 -2.14
N ALA A 196 4.39 5.90 -2.60
CA ALA A 196 3.96 4.56 -2.98
C ALA A 196 4.87 3.93 -4.03
N SER A 197 5.30 4.72 -5.02
CA SER A 197 6.22 4.23 -6.06
C SER A 197 7.62 3.86 -5.53
N ARG A 198 8.04 4.38 -4.37
CA ARG A 198 9.33 4.07 -3.69
C ARG A 198 9.19 3.01 -2.59
N GLN A 199 7.97 2.56 -2.28
CA GLN A 199 7.71 1.48 -1.33
C GLN A 199 7.66 0.09 -1.99
N ARG A 200 7.49 0.02 -3.32
CA ARG A 200 7.31 -1.26 -4.04
C ARG A 200 8.48 -2.22 -3.86
N VAL A 201 9.71 -1.75 -4.07
CA VAL A 201 10.94 -2.57 -3.92
C VAL A 201 11.87 -1.83 -3.00
N TYR A 202 12.04 -2.35 -1.79
CA TYR A 202 12.93 -1.75 -0.82
C TYR A 202 13.60 -2.82 0.03
N ILE A 203 14.93 -2.76 0.11
CA ILE A 203 15.70 -3.62 1.00
C ILE A 203 15.87 -2.89 2.32
N LYS A 204 15.10 -3.34 3.33
CA LYS A 204 15.10 -2.76 4.66
C LYS A 204 16.47 -2.90 5.33
N ARG A 205 17.02 -1.77 5.77
CA ARG A 205 18.20 -1.72 6.64
C ARG A 205 17.74 -1.42 8.06
N GLN A 206 17.71 -2.45 8.90
CA GLN A 206 17.15 -2.33 10.25
C GLN A 206 17.83 -1.22 11.07
N THR A 207 19.15 -1.06 10.94
CA THR A 207 19.89 0.00 11.64
C THR A 207 19.43 1.42 11.27
N ASP A 208 19.04 1.66 10.01
CA ASP A 208 18.52 2.94 9.57
C ASP A 208 17.10 3.16 10.12
N PHE A 209 16.25 2.12 10.10
CA PHE A 209 14.91 2.18 10.68
C PHE A 209 14.91 2.40 12.19
N ASP A 210 15.80 1.72 12.91
CA ASP A 210 15.97 1.89 14.35
C ASP A 210 16.37 3.31 14.69
N ARG A 211 17.31 3.89 13.91
CA ARG A 211 17.76 5.27 14.09
C ARG A 211 16.65 6.30 13.85
N LEU A 212 15.81 6.09 12.82
CA LEU A 212 14.67 6.97 12.53
C LEU A 212 13.59 6.83 13.61
N SER A 213 13.30 5.61 14.05
CA SER A 213 12.32 5.34 15.11
C SER A 213 12.76 5.92 16.46
N GLN A 214 14.05 5.81 16.79
CA GLN A 214 14.63 6.44 17.98
C GLN A 214 14.43 7.97 17.96
N HIS A 215 14.65 8.62 16.80
CA HIS A 215 14.42 10.05 16.65
C HIS A 215 12.93 10.42 16.76
N ALA A 216 12.05 9.62 16.16
CA ALA A 216 10.61 9.85 16.23
C ALA A 216 10.08 9.79 17.67
N GLN A 217 10.71 9.02 18.55
CA GLN A 217 10.31 8.85 19.93
C GLN A 217 11.04 9.78 20.92
N SER A 218 12.14 10.44 20.52
CA SER A 218 12.91 11.33 21.38
C SER A 218 12.44 12.79 21.35
N ASP A 219 12.97 13.61 22.25
CA ASP A 219 12.77 15.08 22.28
C ASP A 219 13.97 15.85 21.72
N ASP A 220 14.87 15.15 21.01
CA ASP A 220 16.13 15.72 20.53
C ASP A 220 15.95 16.76 19.41
N ALA A 221 17.06 17.42 19.03
CA ALA A 221 17.11 18.31 17.87
C ALA A 221 16.77 17.58 16.56
N PRO A 222 16.26 18.28 15.52
CA PRO A 222 15.93 17.71 14.21
C PRO A 222 17.01 16.80 13.61
N LEU A 223 16.58 15.81 12.82
CA LEU A 223 17.45 14.83 12.19
C LEU A 223 17.60 15.08 10.70
N ILE A 224 18.83 15.27 10.27
CA ILE A 224 19.22 15.44 8.87
C ILE A 224 19.78 14.11 8.34
N ILE A 225 19.14 13.56 7.30
CA ILE A 225 19.60 12.42 6.52
C ILE A 225 20.47 12.94 5.37
N VAL A 226 21.77 12.65 5.43
CA VAL A 226 22.76 13.10 4.45
C VAL A 226 23.22 11.93 3.61
N SER A 227 23.08 12.03 2.29
CA SER A 227 23.61 11.03 1.36
C SER A 227 23.78 11.61 -0.03
N GLU A 228 24.59 10.97 -0.87
CA GLU A 228 24.67 11.32 -2.29
C GLU A 228 23.31 11.11 -3.01
N SER A 229 23.18 11.68 -4.22
CA SER A 229 22.00 11.43 -5.05
C SER A 229 21.89 9.94 -5.37
N GLY A 230 20.67 9.39 -5.38
CA GLY A 230 20.43 7.98 -5.69
C GLY A 230 20.74 6.97 -4.57
N SER A 231 21.20 7.37 -3.38
CA SER A 231 21.45 6.40 -2.28
C SER A 231 20.17 5.83 -1.64
N GLY A 232 18.99 6.27 -2.07
CA GLY A 232 17.70 5.77 -1.58
C GLY A 232 17.11 6.51 -0.36
N LYS A 233 17.46 7.79 -0.11
CA LYS A 233 16.90 8.59 1.00
C LYS A 233 15.37 8.64 0.98
N THR A 234 14.81 9.00 -0.17
CA THR A 234 13.36 9.05 -0.39
C THR A 234 12.72 7.70 -0.09
N ALA A 235 13.32 6.60 -0.57
CA ALA A 235 12.81 5.25 -0.32
C ALA A 235 12.89 4.89 1.16
N LEU A 236 14.01 5.18 1.83
CA LEU A 236 14.14 4.98 3.28
C LEU A 236 13.04 5.72 4.05
N LEU A 237 12.87 7.02 3.79
CA LEU A 237 11.89 7.84 4.49
C LEU A 237 10.45 7.39 4.21
N ALA A 238 10.11 7.10 2.95
CA ALA A 238 8.77 6.65 2.57
C ALA A 238 8.41 5.28 3.17
N ASN A 239 9.35 4.32 3.18
CA ASN A 239 9.09 2.99 3.76
C ASN A 239 9.02 3.04 5.28
N TRP A 240 9.95 3.76 5.93
CA TRP A 240 9.93 3.91 7.39
C TRP A 240 8.68 4.63 7.87
N ALA A 241 8.29 5.72 7.21
CA ALA A 241 7.13 6.51 7.63
C ALA A 241 5.81 5.74 7.48
N ALA A 242 5.68 4.90 6.44
CA ALA A 242 4.52 4.03 6.29
C ALA A 242 4.44 3.01 7.43
N GLU A 243 5.54 2.31 7.73
CA GLU A 243 5.61 1.36 8.84
C GLU A 243 5.36 2.04 10.21
N TYR A 244 5.87 3.26 10.38
CA TYR A 244 5.63 4.03 11.59
C TYR A 244 4.16 4.42 11.74
N ARG A 245 3.53 4.92 10.66
CA ARG A 245 2.11 5.34 10.64
C ARG A 245 1.16 4.18 10.97
N GLU A 246 1.46 2.95 10.52
CA GLU A 246 0.67 1.75 10.85
C GLU A 246 0.57 1.48 12.36
N ASN A 247 1.61 1.84 13.12
CA ASN A 247 1.71 1.59 14.55
C ASN A 247 1.36 2.81 15.44
N HIS A 248 1.14 3.98 14.84
CA HIS A 248 0.93 5.26 15.53
C HIS A 248 -0.20 6.07 14.86
N ALA A 249 -1.39 5.48 14.78
CA ALA A 249 -2.53 6.06 14.05
C ALA A 249 -3.07 7.37 14.67
N ASP A 250 -2.75 7.65 15.94
CA ASP A 250 -3.08 8.86 16.68
C ASP A 250 -2.05 10.00 16.51
N GLU A 251 -0.92 9.72 15.87
CA GLU A 251 0.11 10.72 15.56
C GLU A 251 -0.03 11.23 14.12
N LEU A 252 0.28 12.52 13.91
CA LEU A 252 0.35 13.06 12.56
C LEU A 252 1.70 12.74 11.94
N VAL A 253 1.73 11.76 11.04
CA VAL A 253 2.87 11.54 10.14
C VAL A 253 2.63 12.31 8.84
N PHE A 254 3.38 13.38 8.62
CA PHE A 254 3.34 14.20 7.41
C PHE A 254 4.63 14.05 6.62
N TRP A 255 4.50 13.85 5.31
CA TRP A 255 5.63 13.88 4.38
C TRP A 255 5.45 14.90 3.26
N HIS A 256 6.58 15.46 2.85
CA HIS A 256 6.71 16.30 1.69
C HIS A 256 7.98 15.90 0.94
N PHE A 257 7.83 15.64 -0.34
CA PHE A 257 8.91 15.27 -1.25
C PHE A 257 9.09 16.40 -2.26
N CYS A 258 10.18 17.16 -2.19
CA CYS A 258 10.43 18.30 -3.08
C CYS A 258 10.71 17.91 -4.55
N GLY A 259 10.49 16.64 -4.91
CA GLY A 259 10.57 16.11 -6.27
C GLY A 259 9.29 15.44 -6.73
N SER A 260 8.16 15.60 -6.02
CA SER A 260 6.87 15.01 -6.41
C SER A 260 6.21 15.77 -7.57
N SER A 261 6.38 17.09 -7.63
CA SER A 261 5.82 17.98 -8.65
C SER A 261 6.65 19.26 -8.81
N PRO A 262 6.51 20.01 -9.92
CA PRO A 262 7.22 21.28 -10.11
C PRO A 262 6.97 22.29 -8.99
N GLU A 263 5.79 22.29 -8.39
CA GLU A 263 5.38 23.21 -7.32
C GLU A 263 5.85 22.75 -5.92
N SER A 264 6.38 21.52 -5.79
CA SER A 264 6.85 20.98 -4.51
C SER A 264 8.12 21.65 -3.97
N THR A 265 8.72 22.58 -4.72
CA THR A 265 9.84 23.39 -4.23
C THR A 265 9.41 24.75 -3.65
N ASP A 266 8.11 25.06 -3.64
CA ASP A 266 7.58 26.29 -3.03
C ASP A 266 7.48 26.16 -1.48
N PRO A 267 8.27 26.92 -0.71
CA PRO A 267 8.20 26.91 0.75
C PRO A 267 6.84 27.35 1.31
N MET A 268 6.13 28.27 0.63
CA MET A 268 4.81 28.71 1.10
C MET A 268 3.76 27.62 0.91
N GLY A 269 3.81 26.92 -0.23
CA GLY A 269 3.03 25.72 -0.48
C GLY A 269 3.26 24.65 0.59
N LEU A 270 4.51 24.34 0.92
CA LEU A 270 4.88 23.41 2.00
C LEU A 270 4.27 23.81 3.35
N ILE A 271 4.47 25.06 3.79
CA ILE A 271 3.94 25.56 5.06
C ILE A 271 2.41 25.44 5.09
N ARG A 272 1.74 25.86 4.02
CA ARG A 272 0.28 25.76 3.91
C ARG A 272 -0.19 24.32 3.99
N ARG A 273 0.48 23.39 3.28
CA ARG A 273 0.18 21.95 3.34
C ARG A 273 0.31 21.40 4.76
N ILE A 274 1.36 21.78 5.49
CA ILE A 274 1.54 21.38 6.89
C ILE A 274 0.38 21.90 7.75
N MET A 275 0.03 23.19 7.65
CA MET A 275 -1.06 23.78 8.44
C MET A 275 -2.42 23.15 8.13
N LEU A 276 -2.70 22.84 6.85
CA LEU A 276 -3.92 22.14 6.43
C LEU A 276 -3.98 20.72 6.99
N ASN A 277 -2.86 19.98 6.96
CA ASN A 277 -2.78 18.64 7.53
C ASN A 277 -2.94 18.64 9.06
N LEU A 278 -2.34 19.61 9.76
CA LEU A 278 -2.55 19.82 11.19
C LEU A 278 -4.03 20.10 11.51
N LYS A 279 -4.65 21.03 10.76
CA LYS A 279 -6.06 21.39 10.94
C LYS A 279 -6.97 20.18 10.77
N SER A 280 -6.78 19.44 9.68
CA SER A 280 -7.59 18.26 9.34
C SER A 280 -7.41 17.14 10.37
N HIS A 281 -6.17 16.72 10.64
CA HIS A 281 -5.89 15.58 11.50
C HIS A 281 -6.29 15.83 12.96
N PHE A 282 -5.98 17.01 13.51
CA PHE A 282 -6.29 17.34 14.90
C PHE A 282 -7.62 18.07 15.09
N LYS A 283 -8.41 18.27 14.02
CA LYS A 283 -9.69 18.99 14.03
C LYS A 283 -9.58 20.38 14.68
N MET A 284 -8.50 21.09 14.37
CA MET A 284 -8.26 22.44 14.89
C MET A 284 -9.32 23.41 14.36
N THR A 285 -9.81 24.31 15.21
CA THR A 285 -10.88 25.26 14.86
C THR A 285 -10.37 26.55 14.24
N GLU A 286 -9.07 26.84 14.39
CA GLU A 286 -8.45 28.05 13.87
C GLU A 286 -8.48 28.11 12.33
N GLU A 287 -8.65 29.31 11.79
CA GLU A 287 -8.55 29.56 10.36
C GLU A 287 -7.09 29.75 9.94
N ILE A 288 -6.73 29.19 8.79
CA ILE A 288 -5.38 29.32 8.26
C ILE A 288 -5.20 30.76 7.78
N PRO A 289 -4.10 31.43 8.16
CA PRO A 289 -3.87 32.80 7.75
C PRO A 289 -3.86 32.97 6.23
N GLY A 290 -4.52 34.02 5.74
CA GLY A 290 -4.67 34.27 4.30
C GLY A 290 -3.44 34.87 3.62
N THR A 291 -2.46 35.37 4.38
CA THR A 291 -1.26 36.05 3.85
C THR A 291 0.03 35.30 4.21
N ALA A 292 1.06 35.43 3.37
CA ALA A 292 2.34 34.78 3.57
C ALA A 292 3.00 35.15 4.90
N SER A 293 3.04 36.45 5.21
CA SER A 293 3.66 36.95 6.45
C SER A 293 2.96 36.44 7.71
N ALA A 294 1.62 36.36 7.70
CA ALA A 294 0.86 35.84 8.83
C ALA A 294 1.06 34.32 9.00
N MET A 295 1.07 33.56 7.89
CA MET A 295 1.37 32.13 7.95
C MET A 295 2.75 31.86 8.58
N ILE A 296 3.79 32.60 8.18
CA ILE A 296 5.14 32.46 8.75
C ILE A 296 5.16 32.81 10.24
N ALA A 297 4.54 33.93 10.61
CA ALA A 297 4.51 34.40 12.00
C ALA A 297 3.78 33.41 12.93
N GLU A 298 2.74 32.74 12.42
CA GLU A 298 1.93 31.81 13.20
C GLU A 298 2.38 30.34 13.09
N PHE A 299 3.25 29.99 12.14
CA PHE A 299 3.60 28.59 11.84
C PHE A 299 4.09 27.82 13.08
N GLY A 300 5.02 28.41 13.84
CA GLY A 300 5.52 27.81 15.09
C GLY A 300 4.44 27.65 16.16
N LEU A 301 3.48 28.58 16.22
CA LEU A 301 2.35 28.51 17.14
C LEU A 301 1.39 27.39 16.74
N TRP A 302 1.14 27.19 15.45
CA TRP A 302 0.33 26.08 14.93
C TRP A 302 0.91 24.72 15.31
N LEU A 303 2.22 24.53 15.12
CA LEU A 303 2.93 23.34 15.59
C LEU A 303 2.81 23.16 17.11
N THR A 304 2.89 24.28 17.86
CA THR A 304 2.74 24.28 19.33
C THR A 304 1.32 24.02 19.80
N LYS A 305 0.30 24.22 18.97
CA LYS A 305 -1.10 23.95 19.31
C LYS A 305 -1.56 22.52 19.02
N ALA A 306 -0.83 21.77 18.18
CA ALA A 306 -1.14 20.38 17.88
C ALA A 306 -1.30 19.55 19.17
N PRO A 307 -2.45 18.91 19.43
CA PRO A 307 -2.69 18.17 20.68
C PRO A 307 -1.86 16.89 20.80
N GLY A 308 -1.37 16.33 19.68
CA GLY A 308 -0.56 15.12 19.63
C GLY A 308 0.85 15.33 19.07
N ARG A 309 1.58 14.22 18.93
CA ARG A 309 2.90 14.18 18.29
C ARG A 309 2.77 14.42 16.79
N VAL A 310 3.74 15.16 16.24
CA VAL A 310 3.80 15.47 14.81
C VAL A 310 5.15 15.02 14.26
N ILE A 311 5.14 14.09 13.32
CA ILE A 311 6.30 13.65 12.56
C ILE A 311 6.29 14.40 11.23
N LEU A 312 7.24 15.32 11.03
CA LEU A 312 7.41 16.07 9.79
C LEU A 312 8.60 15.53 9.01
N ILE A 313 8.36 15.11 7.77
CA ILE A 313 9.39 14.59 6.86
C ILE A 313 9.45 15.50 5.64
N ILE A 314 10.62 16.10 5.40
CA ILE A 314 10.88 16.90 4.20
C ILE A 314 12.06 16.27 3.46
N ASP A 315 11.74 15.56 2.37
CA ASP A 315 12.71 14.86 1.54
C ASP A 315 13.15 15.72 0.36
N GLY A 316 14.46 15.80 0.14
CA GLY A 316 15.04 16.63 -0.91
C GLY A 316 14.97 18.11 -0.56
N PHE A 317 15.44 18.52 0.61
CA PHE A 317 15.33 19.92 1.05
C PHE A 317 16.17 20.90 0.20
N ASN A 318 17.24 20.45 -0.46
CA ASN A 318 18.15 21.36 -1.17
C ASN A 318 17.47 22.25 -2.23
N PRO A 319 16.60 21.74 -3.13
CA PRO A 319 15.92 22.55 -4.14
C PRO A 319 14.77 23.41 -3.61
N LEU A 320 14.39 23.30 -2.33
CA LEU A 320 13.35 24.14 -1.75
C LEU A 320 13.78 25.62 -1.84
N GLU A 321 12.93 26.47 -2.39
CA GLU A 321 13.24 27.87 -2.60
C GLU A 321 13.38 28.63 -1.27
N GLU A 322 14.17 29.70 -1.26
CA GLU A 322 14.22 30.64 -0.15
C GLU A 322 13.86 32.03 -0.64
N THR A 323 12.87 32.64 0.01
CA THR A 323 12.45 34.02 -0.23
C THR A 323 12.75 34.87 1.01
N PRO A 324 12.78 36.21 0.92
CA PRO A 324 12.93 37.05 2.10
C PRO A 324 11.87 36.80 3.19
N ILE A 325 10.66 36.40 2.80
CA ILE A 325 9.55 36.11 3.73
C ILE A 325 9.73 34.75 4.39
N THR A 326 10.21 33.75 3.64
CA THR A 326 10.37 32.39 4.16
C THR A 326 11.71 32.18 4.85
N ARG A 327 12.66 33.11 4.77
CA ARG A 327 13.95 32.98 5.46
C ARG A 327 13.74 32.75 6.97
N GLY A 328 14.29 31.63 7.46
CA GLY A 328 14.23 31.25 8.87
C GLY A 328 12.89 30.67 9.35
N TRP A 329 11.98 30.34 8.43
CA TRP A 329 10.69 29.72 8.76
C TRP A 329 10.80 28.42 9.58
N LEU A 330 11.92 27.72 9.46
CA LEU A 330 12.20 26.43 10.11
C LEU A 330 13.04 26.57 11.39
N HIS A 331 13.26 27.78 11.90
CA HIS A 331 14.10 28.01 13.09
C HIS A 331 13.44 27.55 14.39
N TYR A 332 12.11 27.51 14.46
CA TYR A 332 11.38 27.10 15.66
C TYR A 332 10.56 25.84 15.39
N ILE A 333 10.99 24.72 15.98
CA ILE A 333 10.29 23.44 15.96
C ILE A 333 10.06 23.03 17.42
N PRO A 334 8.81 22.93 17.89
CA PRO A 334 8.53 22.56 19.27
C PRO A 334 8.91 21.09 19.54
N THR A 335 9.15 20.73 20.79
CA THR A 335 9.61 19.38 21.18
C THR A 335 8.65 18.26 20.77
N LYS A 336 7.33 18.51 20.72
CA LYS A 336 6.36 17.51 20.21
C LYS A 336 6.39 17.30 18.69
N THR A 337 7.07 18.17 17.95
CA THR A 337 7.26 18.06 16.51
C THR A 337 8.64 17.47 16.23
N ARG A 338 8.67 16.31 15.58
CA ARG A 338 9.90 15.62 15.19
C ARG A 338 10.14 15.87 13.71
N LEU A 339 11.25 16.54 13.41
CA LEU A 339 11.59 16.92 12.04
C LEU A 339 12.68 15.99 11.48
N PHE A 340 12.40 15.46 10.30
CA PHE A 340 13.30 14.69 9.45
C PHE A 340 13.51 15.45 8.15
N LEU A 341 14.77 15.67 7.79
CA LEU A 341 15.16 16.40 6.58
C LEU A 341 16.14 15.58 5.78
N SER A 342 15.95 15.47 4.47
CA SER A 342 16.90 14.78 3.60
C SER A 342 17.63 15.76 2.69
N ILE A 343 18.96 15.64 2.61
CA ILE A 343 19.83 16.48 1.78
C ILE A 343 20.88 15.66 1.03
N ILE A 344 21.35 16.22 -0.09
CA ILE A 344 22.38 15.61 -0.96
C ILE A 344 23.80 15.95 -0.46
N SER A 345 24.02 17.20 -0.08
CA SER A 345 25.31 17.69 0.41
C SER A 345 25.21 18.07 1.88
N ALA A 346 26.25 17.77 2.67
CA ALA A 346 26.26 17.94 4.12
C ALA A 346 26.21 19.41 4.60
N ASN A 347 26.41 20.35 3.69
CA ASN A 347 26.52 21.78 4.01
C ASN A 347 25.39 22.55 3.33
N ASP A 348 24.44 23.02 4.14
CA ASP A 348 23.39 23.94 3.76
C ASP A 348 23.26 24.96 4.89
N GLU A 349 23.58 26.23 4.61
CA GLU A 349 23.65 27.30 5.62
C GLU A 349 22.29 27.61 6.27
N ARG A 350 21.19 27.15 5.66
CA ARG A 350 19.84 27.26 6.21
C ARG A 350 19.59 26.30 7.38
N LEU A 351 20.47 25.31 7.59
CA LEU A 351 20.32 24.27 8.59
C LEU A 351 21.24 24.54 9.79
N SER A 352 20.71 24.36 11.00
CA SER A 352 21.50 24.57 12.22
C SER A 352 22.64 23.56 12.36
N ALA A 353 23.77 24.02 12.91
CA ALA A 353 24.90 23.15 13.26
C ALA A 353 24.51 22.11 14.33
N ASP A 354 23.61 22.48 15.25
CA ASP A 354 23.18 21.66 16.39
C ASP A 354 22.23 20.51 16.00
N TRP A 355 21.79 20.46 14.75
CA TRP A 355 20.93 19.39 14.27
C TRP A 355 21.70 18.09 14.08
N GLN A 356 21.05 17.00 14.44
CA GLN A 356 21.62 15.66 14.35
C GLN A 356 21.81 15.28 12.89
N ARG A 357 22.88 14.56 12.57
CA ARG A 357 23.17 14.09 11.20
C ARG A 357 23.26 12.57 11.18
N HIS A 358 22.48 11.95 10.30
CA HIS A 358 22.57 10.54 9.96
C HIS A 358 23.10 10.40 8.54
N LYS A 359 24.30 9.84 8.39
CA LYS A 359 24.88 9.62 7.07
C LYS A 359 24.39 8.29 6.53
N LEU A 360 23.67 8.32 5.41
CA LEU A 360 23.17 7.11 4.76
C LEU A 360 24.18 6.62 3.71
N PRO A 361 24.81 5.46 3.89
CA PRO A 361 25.78 4.93 2.92
C PRO A 361 25.08 4.36 1.67
N LEU A 362 25.78 4.38 0.53
CA LEU A 362 25.38 3.69 -0.69
C LEU A 362 25.23 2.18 -0.44
N LEU A 363 24.36 1.52 -1.21
CA LEU A 363 24.17 0.08 -1.14
C LEU A 363 25.30 -0.63 -1.88
N THR A 364 26.42 -0.87 -1.17
CA THR A 364 27.62 -1.49 -1.75
C THR A 364 27.69 -2.99 -1.54
N GLU A 365 26.97 -3.54 -0.55
CA GLU A 365 26.98 -4.96 -0.23
C GLU A 365 26.36 -5.79 -1.37
N LYS A 366 27.14 -6.73 -1.93
CA LYS A 366 26.72 -7.54 -3.09
C LYS A 366 25.46 -8.36 -2.84
N SER A 367 25.34 -8.99 -1.68
CA SER A 367 24.17 -9.75 -1.25
C SER A 367 22.91 -8.87 -1.23
N ALA A 368 22.99 -7.68 -0.66
CA ALA A 368 21.87 -6.74 -0.59
C ALA A 368 21.48 -6.21 -1.98
N ARG A 369 22.47 -5.96 -2.86
CA ARG A 369 22.22 -5.60 -4.27
C ARG A 369 21.58 -6.76 -5.06
N GLU A 370 22.03 -7.99 -4.82
CA GLU A 370 21.45 -9.20 -5.44
C GLU A 370 20.00 -9.40 -5.01
N ASN A 371 19.72 -9.24 -3.72
CA ASN A 371 18.37 -9.26 -3.18
C ASN A 371 17.50 -8.16 -3.81
N LEU A 372 18.01 -6.94 -3.94
CA LEU A 372 17.29 -5.84 -4.59
C LEU A 372 16.88 -6.18 -6.02
N VAL A 373 17.81 -6.71 -6.83
CA VAL A 373 17.54 -7.12 -8.22
C VAL A 373 16.51 -8.25 -8.27
N THR A 374 16.63 -9.21 -7.36
CA THR A 374 15.75 -10.38 -7.28
C THR A 374 14.32 -9.96 -6.93
N GLU A 375 14.15 -9.15 -5.88
CA GLU A 375 12.83 -8.65 -5.46
C GLU A 375 12.22 -7.72 -6.52
N TYR A 376 13.04 -6.90 -7.19
CA TYR A 376 12.57 -6.06 -8.30
C TYR A 376 12.01 -6.90 -9.45
N LEU A 377 12.73 -7.92 -9.91
CA LEU A 377 12.30 -8.76 -11.03
C LEU A 377 11.11 -9.65 -10.67
N LYS A 378 11.01 -10.07 -9.40
CA LYS A 378 9.89 -10.87 -8.88
C LYS A 378 8.55 -10.18 -9.09
N GLN A 379 8.49 -8.85 -9.02
CA GLN A 379 7.27 -8.07 -9.29
C GLN A 379 6.73 -8.24 -10.71
N TYR A 380 7.61 -8.59 -11.65
CA TYR A 380 7.27 -8.85 -13.04
C TYR A 380 7.19 -10.34 -13.35
N GLY A 381 7.24 -11.22 -12.34
CA GLY A 381 7.32 -12.67 -12.51
C GLY A 381 8.59 -13.13 -13.21
N LYS A 382 9.68 -12.33 -13.14
CA LYS A 382 10.95 -12.60 -13.81
C LYS A 382 12.03 -13.00 -12.82
N THR A 383 12.99 -13.77 -13.31
CA THR A 383 14.21 -14.14 -12.60
C THR A 383 15.41 -13.92 -13.50
N LEU A 384 16.58 -13.65 -12.91
CA LEU A 384 17.81 -13.47 -13.66
C LEU A 384 18.71 -14.70 -13.52
N ALA A 385 19.30 -15.15 -14.62
CA ALA A 385 20.31 -16.20 -14.58
C ALA A 385 21.61 -15.68 -13.90
N ALA A 386 22.43 -16.61 -13.39
CA ALA A 386 23.62 -16.28 -12.61
C ALA A 386 24.61 -15.35 -13.35
N LYS A 387 24.85 -15.56 -14.66
CA LYS A 387 25.82 -14.77 -15.43
C LYS A 387 25.39 -13.29 -15.58
N PRO A 388 24.16 -12.96 -16.05
CA PRO A 388 23.71 -11.57 -16.05
C PRO A 388 23.64 -10.93 -14.65
N MET A 389 23.32 -11.69 -13.60
CA MET A 389 23.35 -11.20 -12.21
C MET A 389 24.76 -10.76 -11.82
N GLN A 390 25.76 -11.60 -12.07
CA GLN A 390 27.16 -11.26 -11.80
C GLN A 390 27.61 -10.02 -12.59
N THR A 391 27.20 -9.86 -13.84
CA THR A 391 27.48 -8.66 -14.63
C THR A 391 26.90 -7.40 -14.00
N LEU A 392 25.65 -7.44 -13.52
CA LEU A 392 25.02 -6.31 -12.83
C LEU A 392 25.70 -5.96 -11.51
N LEU A 393 26.08 -6.97 -10.72
CA LEU A 393 26.75 -6.78 -9.42
C LEU A 393 28.22 -6.35 -9.55
N ALA A 394 28.82 -6.54 -10.74
CA ALA A 394 30.17 -6.05 -11.04
C ALA A 394 30.18 -4.57 -11.46
N HIS A 395 29.04 -4.04 -11.90
CA HIS A 395 28.91 -2.61 -12.14
C HIS A 395 29.00 -1.85 -10.80
N PRO A 396 29.71 -0.72 -10.71
CA PRO A 396 29.75 0.10 -9.50
C PRO A 396 28.35 0.46 -9.01
#